data_AF-A0A383EZT9-F1
#
_entry.id   AF-A0A383EZT9-F1
#
_cell.length_a   1.000
_cell.length_b   1.000
_cell.length_c   1.000
_cell.angle_alpha   90.00
_cell.angle_beta   90.00
_cell.angle_gamma   90.00
#
_symmetry.space_group_name_H-M   'P 1'
#
loop_
_entity.id
_entity.type
_entity.pdbx_description
1 polymer ?
#
loop_
_entity_poly.entity_id
_entity_poly.type
_entity_poly.pdbx_seq_one_letter_code
_entity_poly.pdbx_strand_id
1 'polypeptide(L)'
;MKPTLIALVALSLCLLAAGTDLGKDGFRGRVKSVKNSRYKITEKFGKPIRVGGGVVFACNYDKKGNKLQEMKCDSAGKPVSNYTYMYDDNGNQLEWA
;
A
#
# COMPACT_ATOMS: atom_id res chain seq x y z
N MET A 1 25.94 22.57 -3.00
CA MET A 1 24.65 22.95 -2.36
C MET A 1 24.84 22.95 -0.85
N LYS A 2 24.31 23.95 -0.13
CA LYS A 2 24.42 24.01 1.34
C LYS A 2 23.58 22.87 1.97
N PRO A 3 24.05 22.19 3.03
CA PRO A 3 23.37 21.04 3.63
C PRO A 3 21.95 21.36 4.11
N THR A 4 21.69 22.60 4.52
CA THR A 4 20.36 23.11 4.87
C THR A 4 19.36 23.08 3.71
N LEU A 5 19.81 23.33 2.48
CA LEU A 5 18.97 23.28 1.29
C LEU A 5 18.58 21.83 0.96
N ILE A 6 19.51 20.88 1.14
CA ILE A 6 19.25 19.45 0.94
C ILE A 6 18.23 18.94 1.97
N ALA A 7 18.37 19.35 3.23
CA ALA A 7 17.44 18.97 4.30
C ALA A 7 16.01 19.51 4.05
N LEU A 8 15.88 20.76 3.61
CA LEU A 8 14.60 21.38 3.26
C LEU A 8 13.92 20.68 2.07
N VAL A 9 14.69 20.36 1.02
CA VAL A 9 14.17 19.64 -0.15
C VAL A 9 13.75 18.21 0.22
N ALA A 10 14.54 17.51 1.04
CA ALA A 10 14.20 16.16 1.51
C ALA A 10 12.94 16.17 2.39
N LEU A 11 12.78 17.18 3.25
CA LEU A 11 11.60 17.34 4.09
C LEU A 11 10.35 17.66 3.26
N SER A 12 10.44 18.53 2.25
CA SER A 12 9.31 18.85 1.38
C SER A 12 8.87 17.65 0.53
N LEU A 13 9.82 16.87 0.01
CA LEU A 13 9.55 15.60 -0.68
C LEU A 13 8.85 14.59 0.24
N CYS A 14 9.22 14.54 1.53
CA CYS A 14 8.54 13.68 2.51
C CYS A 14 7.10 14.13 2.78
N LEU A 15 6.84 15.44 2.86
CA LEU A 15 5.50 15.98 3.10
C LEU A 15 4.57 15.73 1.90
N LEU A 16 5.06 15.91 0.67
CA LEU A 16 4.32 15.60 -0.56
C LEU A 16 3.93 14.12 -0.64
N ALA A 17 4.85 13.21 -0.29
CA ALA A 17 4.58 11.78 -0.32
C ALA A 17 3.49 11.35 0.67
N ALA A 18 3.33 12.04 1.81
CA ALA A 18 2.32 11.70 2.82
C ALA A 18 0.87 12.00 2.37
N GLY A 19 0.68 12.88 1.37
CA GLY A 19 -0.64 13.24 0.85
C GLY A 19 -1.24 12.23 -0.14
N THR A 20 -0.43 11.33 -0.68
CA THR A 20 -0.84 10.34 -1.70
C THR A 20 -1.41 9.08 -1.04
N ASP A 21 -2.16 8.27 -1.77
CA ASP A 21 -2.74 7.04 -1.19
C ASP A 21 -1.65 6.06 -0.74
N LEU A 22 -0.54 5.98 -1.48
CA LEU A 22 0.65 5.23 -1.08
C LEU A 22 1.21 5.73 0.26
N GLY A 23 1.26 7.05 0.45
CA GLY A 23 1.67 7.69 1.70
C GLY A 23 0.73 7.41 2.87
N LYS A 24 -0.58 7.50 2.62
CA LYS A 24 -1.63 7.17 3.61
C LYS A 24 -1.57 5.70 4.02
N ASP A 25 -1.24 4.80 3.09
CA ASP A 25 -1.01 3.37 3.34
C ASP A 25 0.33 3.10 4.07
N GLY A 26 1.11 4.14 4.37
CA GLY A 26 2.33 4.08 5.17
C GLY A 26 3.62 3.81 4.39
N PHE A 27 3.56 3.85 3.07
CA PHE A 27 4.71 3.60 2.20
C PHE A 27 5.32 4.91 1.69
N ARG A 28 6.60 4.85 1.30
CA ARG A 28 7.34 6.01 0.78
C ARG A 28 8.17 5.60 -0.43
N GLY A 29 8.47 6.59 -1.28
CA GLY A 29 9.25 6.36 -2.50
C GLY A 29 8.42 5.75 -3.63
N ARG A 30 9.11 5.10 -4.57
CA ARG A 30 8.48 4.51 -5.76
C ARG A 30 8.08 3.07 -5.48
N VAL A 31 6.82 2.87 -5.11
CA VAL A 31 6.23 1.53 -4.88
C VAL A 31 5.16 1.29 -5.92
N LYS A 32 5.32 0.23 -6.72
CA LYS A 32 4.35 -0.14 -7.76
C LYS A 32 3.21 -1.00 -7.21
N SER A 33 3.51 -1.88 -6.26
CA SER A 33 2.56 -2.84 -5.73
C SER A 33 2.92 -3.24 -4.30
N VAL A 34 1.89 -3.50 -3.50
CA VAL A 34 2.00 -4.00 -2.13
C VAL A 34 1.08 -5.20 -1.99
N LYS A 35 1.59 -6.29 -1.44
CA LYS A 35 0.79 -7.44 -1.02
C LYS A 35 0.94 -7.65 0.47
N ASN A 36 -0.16 -7.50 1.21
CA ASN A 36 -0.23 -7.78 2.64
C ASN A 36 -0.97 -9.09 2.86
N SER A 37 -0.45 -9.96 3.74
CA SER A 37 -1.06 -11.25 4.05
C SER A 37 -1.05 -11.42 5.56
N ARG A 38 -2.24 -11.54 6.16
CA ARG A 38 -2.36 -11.89 7.58
C ARG A 38 -2.38 -13.40 7.71
N TYR A 39 -1.78 -13.93 8.77
CA TYR A 39 -1.84 -15.35 9.08
C TYR A 39 -1.89 -15.54 10.58
N LYS A 40 -2.57 -16.59 11.04
CA LYS A 40 -2.58 -16.96 12.46
C LYS A 40 -1.44 -17.93 12.71
N ILE A 41 -0.55 -17.55 13.64
CA ILE A 41 0.48 -18.44 14.17
C ILE A 41 0.03 -18.90 15.56
N THR A 42 0.25 -20.18 15.84
CA THR A 42 0.17 -20.76 17.19
C THR A 42 1.44 -21.53 17.48
N GLU A 43 1.87 -21.57 18.73
CA GLU A 43 2.98 -22.41 19.14
C GLU A 43 2.53 -23.85 19.39
N LYS A 44 3.31 -24.83 18.91
CA LYS A 44 3.27 -26.21 19.43
C LYS A 44 4.69 -26.72 19.62
N PHE A 45 4.99 -27.24 20.81
CA PHE A 45 6.31 -27.79 21.15
C PHE A 45 7.45 -26.79 20.92
N GLY A 46 7.29 -25.52 21.31
CA GLY A 46 8.31 -24.49 21.14
C GLY A 46 8.50 -24.00 19.70
N LYS A 47 7.68 -24.45 18.74
CA LYS A 47 7.77 -24.07 17.33
C LYS A 47 6.54 -23.27 16.88
N PRO A 48 6.72 -22.14 16.18
CA PRO A 48 5.61 -21.41 15.59
C PRO A 48 5.04 -22.20 14.41
N ILE A 49 3.75 -22.50 14.46
CA ILE A 49 3.01 -23.20 13.41
C ILE A 49 1.95 -22.26 12.85
N ARG A 50 1.93 -22.10 11.52
CA ARG A 50 0.83 -21.41 10.83
C ARG A 50 -0.40 -22.31 10.84
N VAL A 51 -1.49 -21.83 11.44
CA VAL A 51 -2.74 -22.59 11.59
C VAL A 51 -3.90 -22.01 10.79
N GLY A 52 -3.67 -20.92 10.05
CA GLY A 52 -4.65 -20.38 9.12
C GLY A 52 -4.07 -19.25 8.28
N GLY A 53 -4.43 -19.24 7.00
CA GLY A 53 -4.27 -18.10 6.11
C GLY A 53 -5.38 -17.08 6.40
N GLY A 54 -5.03 -15.83 6.59
CA GLY A 54 -5.97 -14.73 6.68
C GLY A 54 -6.25 -14.12 5.31
N VAL A 55 -6.89 -12.96 5.34
CA VAL A 55 -7.14 -12.16 4.14
C VAL A 55 -5.83 -11.64 3.56
N VAL A 56 -5.73 -11.72 2.24
CA VAL A 56 -4.68 -11.06 1.46
C VAL A 56 -5.23 -9.77 0.88
N PHE A 57 -4.48 -8.68 1.01
CA PHE A 57 -4.75 -7.42 0.33
C PHE A 57 -3.64 -7.17 -0.68
N ALA A 58 -4.00 -6.81 -1.90
CA ALA A 58 -3.07 -6.43 -2.95
C ALA A 58 -3.46 -5.05 -3.50
N CYS A 59 -2.54 -4.11 -3.44
CA CYS A 59 -2.72 -2.75 -3.94
C CYS A 59 -1.71 -2.47 -5.05
N ASN A 60 -2.13 -1.79 -6.10
CA ASN A 60 -1.25 -1.26 -7.14
C ASN A 60 -1.32 0.27 -7.13
N TYR A 61 -0.20 0.92 -7.42
CA TYR A 61 -0.10 2.38 -7.41
C TYR A 61 0.52 2.90 -8.72
N ASP A 62 0.13 4.11 -9.10
CA ASP A 62 0.76 4.83 -10.20
C ASP A 62 2.11 5.44 -9.78
N LYS A 63 2.76 6.18 -10.69
CA LYS A 63 4.05 6.85 -10.42
C LYS A 63 3.94 8.02 -9.43
N LYS A 64 2.75 8.60 -9.26
CA LYS A 64 2.46 9.69 -8.31
C LYS A 64 2.13 9.14 -6.92
N GLY A 65 1.83 7.84 -6.79
CA GLY A 65 1.44 7.20 -5.54
C GLY A 65 -0.08 7.16 -5.34
N ASN A 66 -0.87 7.39 -6.39
CA ASN A 66 -2.32 7.18 -6.35
C ASN A 66 -2.60 5.69 -6.50
N LYS A 67 -3.61 5.20 -5.78
CA LYS A 67 -4.01 3.78 -5.85
C LYS A 67 -4.71 3.54 -7.20
N LEU A 68 -4.29 2.55 -7.97
CA LEU A 68 -4.95 2.16 -9.23
C LEU A 68 -5.97 1.05 -9.01
N GLN A 69 -5.65 0.13 -8.11
CA GLN A 69 -6.44 -1.05 -7.82
C GLN A 69 -6.20 -1.53 -6.39
N GLU A 70 -7.25 -2.07 -5.76
CA GLU A 70 -7.19 -2.82 -4.51
C GLU A 70 -7.97 -4.13 -4.64
N MET A 71 -7.31 -5.26 -4.42
CA MET A 71 -7.91 -6.58 -4.42
C MET A 71 -7.82 -7.21 -3.03
N LYS A 72 -8.94 -7.73 -2.54
CA LYS A 72 -9.02 -8.56 -1.35
C LYS A 72 -9.19 -10.00 -1.77
N CYS A 73 -8.33 -10.89 -1.31
CA CYS A 73 -8.50 -12.33 -1.46
C CYS A 73 -8.79 -13.01 -0.12
N ASP A 74 -9.53 -14.11 -0.18
CA ASP A 74 -9.71 -15.01 0.95
C ASP A 74 -8.41 -15.77 1.27
N SER A 75 -8.50 -16.65 2.26
CA SER A 75 -7.39 -17.47 2.75
C SER A 75 -6.88 -18.49 1.73
N ALA A 76 -7.68 -18.84 0.72
CA ALA A 76 -7.30 -19.70 -0.40
C ALA A 76 -6.70 -18.89 -1.58
N GLY A 77 -6.62 -17.57 -1.45
CA GLY A 77 -6.13 -16.67 -2.49
C GLY A 77 -7.18 -16.32 -3.54
N LYS A 78 -8.44 -16.72 -3.34
CA LYS A 78 -9.53 -16.40 -4.28
C LYS A 78 -9.95 -14.94 -4.08
N PRO A 79 -10.09 -14.14 -5.16
CA PRO A 79 -10.60 -12.78 -5.07
C PRO A 79 -12.00 -12.76 -4.46
N VAL A 80 -12.19 -11.92 -3.45
CA VAL A 80 -13.45 -11.66 -2.75
C VAL A 80 -13.99 -10.29 -3.16
N SER A 81 -13.12 -9.31 -3.30
CA SER A 81 -13.46 -7.99 -3.84
C SER A 81 -12.29 -7.43 -4.63
N ASN A 82 -12.61 -6.60 -5.61
CA ASN A 82 -11.65 -5.89 -6.42
C ASN A 82 -12.22 -4.49 -6.67
N TYR A 83 -11.41 -3.47 -6.41
CA TYR A 83 -11.74 -2.07 -6.63
C TYR A 83 -10.70 -1.49 -7.55
N THR A 84 -11.14 -0.70 -8.51
CA THR A 84 -10.35 0.11 -9.40
C THR A 84 -10.69 1.57 -9.16
N TYR A 85 -9.70 2.45 -9.25
CA TYR A 85 -9.86 3.86 -8.90
C TYR A 85 -9.37 4.73 -10.04
N MET A 86 -10.12 5.80 -10.33
CA MET A 86 -9.74 6.80 -11.32
C MET A 86 -9.64 8.17 -10.69
N TYR A 87 -8.69 8.97 -11.19
CA TYR A 87 -8.34 10.27 -10.66
C TYR A 87 -8.22 11.28 -11.80
N ASP A 88 -8.44 12.55 -11.49
CA ASP A 88 -8.05 13.65 -12.35
C ASP A 88 -6.53 13.88 -12.34
N ASP A 89 -6.05 14.82 -13.16
CA ASP A 89 -4.63 15.14 -13.25
C ASP A 89 -4.03 15.69 -11.94
N ASN A 90 -4.88 16.28 -11.09
CA ASN A 90 -4.52 16.83 -9.79
C ASN A 90 -4.47 15.75 -8.69
N GLY A 91 -4.87 14.51 -8.99
CA GLY A 91 -4.92 13.42 -8.01
C GLY A 91 -6.19 13.42 -7.15
N ASN A 92 -7.24 14.11 -7.58
CA ASN A 92 -8.56 13.99 -6.95
C ASN A 92 -9.26 12.75 -7.51
N GLN A 93 -9.79 11.90 -6.63
CA GLN A 93 -10.52 10.71 -7.03
C GLN A 93 -11.84 11.11 -7.71
N LEU A 94 -12.08 10.58 -8.92
CA LEU A 94 -13.29 10.81 -9.71
C LEU A 94 -14.33 9.71 -9.44
N GLU A 95 -13.91 8.45 -9.59
CA GLU A 95 -14.79 7.29 -9.40
C GLU A 95 -14.01 6.06 -8.93
N TRP A 96 -14.77 5.05 -8.49
CA TRP A 96 -14.28 3.73 -8.15
C TRP A 96 -15.27 2.66 -8.59
N ALA A 97 -14.77 1.50 -9.00
CA ALA A 97 -15.55 0.34 -9.46
C ALA A 97 -14.97 -0.97 -8.93
#